data_AF-A0A7K8K9Y7-F1
#
_entry.id   AF-A0A7K8K9Y7-F1
#
_cell.length_a   1.000
_cell.length_b   1.000
_cell.length_c   1.000
_cell.angle_alpha   90.00
_cell.angle_beta   90.00
_cell.angle_gamma   90.00
#
_symmetry.space_group_name_H-M   'P 1'
#
loop_
_entity.id
_entity.type
_entity.pdbx_description
1 polymer ?
#
loop_
_entity_poly.entity_id
_entity_poly.type
_entity_poly.pdbx_seq_one_letter_code
_entity_poly.pdbx_strand_id
1 'polypeptide(L)'
;MDGIRAPVVSSQRKRQKGMHSSNLSCSYEIKFSKFVIFIMQRKMGMTRRKFLMELARRKGFRVESELSDSVTHIVAENNSYLEVLDWLRGQAVGDSSRFELLDISWFTACMEAGRPVALEIKYRLMEQDQSPPLNTPESEVPSFIASKVSQYSCQRKTTLNNYNKKFTDAFEIMAENYEFKENEILCLEFLRAASVLKFLPFPVTRMKDIQGLPCMGDRVRDVIEEIIEEGESSRAKEVLNDERYKSFKQFTSVFGVGVKTSEKWYRMGLRTLEEVKADKTLKLTKMQRAGFLYYEDLVSCVTEAEADAVSLIVKNTVCTFLPDALVTITGGFRRGKKIGHDIDFLITNPGPREDDELLHKGLLLYCDVIESTFVKEHLPSRNVDVMDNFQKCFAILKLHQPRADNSSYNMSKAFDMAEVKDWKAIRVDLVITPFEQYAYALLGWTGSRQFGRDLRRYATHERKMLLDNHVLYDRRKVLFILRNEAIVFLFLSLHFHFNFYIQV
;
A
#
# COMPACT_ATOMS: atom_id res chain seq x y z
N MET A 1 -55.02 -8.34 -52.47
CA MET A 1 -53.63 -8.82 -52.37
C MET A 1 -53.08 -8.34 -51.06
N ASP A 2 -52.94 -9.27 -50.14
CA ASP A 2 -52.58 -9.10 -48.74
C ASP A 2 -51.11 -8.71 -48.52
N GLY A 3 -50.89 -7.98 -47.42
CA GLY A 3 -49.64 -7.89 -46.66
C GLY A 3 -48.55 -7.00 -47.28
N ILE A 4 -47.70 -6.28 -46.55
CA ILE A 4 -47.19 -6.45 -45.18
C ILE A 4 -46.74 -5.04 -44.70
N ARG A 5 -47.21 -4.60 -43.52
CA ARG A 5 -46.62 -3.48 -42.77
C ARG A 5 -45.52 -4.04 -41.87
N ALA A 6 -44.30 -3.52 -42.01
CA ALA A 6 -43.15 -3.87 -41.17
C ALA A 6 -43.34 -3.37 -39.71
N PRO A 7 -43.06 -4.20 -38.69
CA PRO A 7 -43.31 -3.84 -37.29
C PRO A 7 -42.11 -3.16 -36.62
N VAL A 8 -42.44 -2.24 -35.72
CA VAL A 8 -41.58 -1.59 -34.73
C VAL A 8 -41.00 -2.65 -33.78
N VAL A 9 -39.67 -2.78 -33.74
CA VAL A 9 -38.97 -3.68 -32.81
C VAL A 9 -38.71 -2.94 -31.50
N SER A 10 -39.48 -3.29 -30.47
CA SER A 10 -39.21 -2.95 -29.08
C SER A 10 -38.18 -3.91 -28.48
N SER A 11 -37.21 -3.36 -27.77
CA SER A 11 -36.10 -4.10 -27.16
C SER A 11 -36.58 -5.00 -26.02
N GLN A 12 -36.72 -6.31 -26.29
CA GLN A 12 -36.94 -7.31 -25.25
C GLN A 12 -35.65 -7.54 -24.47
N ARG A 13 -35.70 -7.27 -23.16
CA ARG A 13 -34.72 -7.72 -22.16
C ARG A 13 -34.60 -9.24 -22.24
N LYS A 14 -33.46 -9.74 -22.72
CA LYS A 14 -33.10 -11.16 -22.68
C LYS A 14 -33.05 -11.62 -21.23
N ARG A 15 -34.03 -12.45 -20.85
CA ARG A 15 -33.99 -13.32 -19.67
C ARG A 15 -32.68 -14.11 -19.70
N GLN A 16 -31.92 -14.00 -18.61
CA GLN A 16 -30.72 -14.78 -18.36
C GLN A 16 -31.10 -16.27 -18.39
N LYS A 17 -30.46 -17.02 -19.30
CA LYS A 17 -30.50 -18.48 -19.35
C LYS A 17 -30.03 -19.03 -18.01
N GLY A 18 -30.88 -19.82 -17.37
CA GLY A 18 -30.49 -20.64 -16.22
C GLY A 18 -29.34 -21.55 -16.61
N MET A 19 -28.23 -21.39 -15.90
CA MET A 19 -27.07 -22.25 -16.02
C MET A 19 -27.27 -23.39 -15.02
N HIS A 20 -27.81 -24.50 -15.51
CA HIS A 20 -27.82 -25.76 -14.78
C HIS A 20 -26.55 -26.56 -15.03
N SER A 21 -26.19 -27.33 -14.01
CA SER A 21 -25.11 -28.31 -13.85
C SER A 21 -23.76 -27.71 -13.44
N SER A 22 -23.11 -28.19 -12.38
CA SER A 22 -23.14 -29.55 -11.80
C SER A 22 -23.34 -29.55 -10.27
N ASN A 23 -24.55 -29.89 -9.81
CA ASN A 23 -24.71 -30.48 -8.48
C ASN A 23 -24.18 -31.91 -8.56
N LEU A 24 -22.93 -32.12 -8.11
CA LEU A 24 -22.53 -33.43 -7.61
C LEU A 24 -23.33 -33.67 -6.34
N SER A 25 -24.51 -34.28 -6.50
CA SER A 25 -25.22 -34.94 -5.41
C SER A 25 -24.37 -36.13 -4.97
N CYS A 26 -23.33 -35.87 -4.17
CA CYS A 26 -22.68 -36.92 -3.39
C CYS A 26 -23.62 -37.21 -2.20
N SER A 27 -24.48 -38.22 -2.35
CA SER A 27 -25.31 -38.70 -1.25
C SER A 27 -24.43 -39.50 -0.30
N TYR A 28 -23.86 -38.85 0.71
CA TYR A 28 -23.15 -39.55 1.78
C TYR A 28 -24.16 -40.34 2.62
N GLU A 29 -23.84 -41.59 2.93
CA GLU A 29 -24.63 -42.41 3.85
C GLU A 29 -24.50 -41.87 5.28
N ILE A 30 -25.59 -41.44 5.90
CA ILE A 30 -25.59 -40.94 7.28
C ILE A 30 -25.73 -42.13 8.24
N LYS A 31 -24.63 -42.47 8.92
CA LYS A 31 -24.56 -43.56 9.91
C LYS A 31 -24.91 -43.10 11.33
N PHE A 32 -24.65 -41.83 11.64
CA PHE A 32 -24.80 -41.26 12.99
C PHE A 32 -25.83 -40.13 13.03
N SER A 33 -27.09 -40.44 12.71
CA SER A 33 -28.18 -39.45 12.59
C SER A 33 -28.51 -38.69 13.88
N LYS A 34 -28.17 -39.25 15.05
CA LYS A 34 -28.36 -38.63 16.37
C LYS A 34 -27.39 -37.49 16.66
N PHE A 35 -26.26 -37.41 15.94
CA PHE A 35 -25.23 -36.40 16.13
C PHE A 35 -25.24 -35.43 14.95
N VAL A 36 -25.92 -34.30 15.12
CA VAL A 36 -25.95 -33.22 14.12
C VAL A 36 -24.91 -32.18 14.49
N ILE A 37 -23.79 -32.20 13.76
CA ILE A 37 -22.63 -31.37 14.03
C ILE A 37 -22.72 -30.07 13.24
N PHE A 38 -22.46 -28.96 13.92
CA PHE A 38 -22.13 -27.69 13.30
C PHE A 38 -20.69 -27.33 13.65
N ILE A 39 -19.87 -27.09 12.62
CA ILE A 39 -18.48 -26.65 12.80
C ILE A 39 -18.45 -25.13 12.70
N MET A 40 -18.03 -24.47 13.78
CA MET A 40 -17.94 -23.02 13.86
C MET A 40 -16.75 -22.53 13.02
N GLN A 41 -16.99 -21.54 12.14
CA GLN A 41 -15.95 -20.99 11.26
C GLN A 41 -14.98 -20.05 12.00
N ARG A 42 -15.44 -19.41 13.08
CA ARG A 42 -14.70 -18.38 13.82
C ARG A 42 -13.33 -18.93 14.25
N LYS A 43 -12.23 -18.27 13.85
CA LYS A 43 -10.83 -18.69 14.10
C LYS A 43 -10.37 -20.00 13.43
N MET A 44 -11.14 -20.51 12.46
CA MET A 44 -10.83 -21.74 11.70
C MET A 44 -10.70 -21.50 10.19
N GLY A 45 -11.39 -20.48 9.64
CA GLY A 45 -11.36 -20.17 8.20
C GLY A 45 -12.26 -21.07 7.33
N MET A 46 -12.67 -20.57 6.14
CA MET A 46 -13.62 -21.28 5.26
C MET A 46 -13.07 -22.59 4.67
N THR A 47 -11.79 -22.60 4.28
CA THR A 47 -11.15 -23.75 3.63
C THR A 47 -11.04 -24.93 4.59
N ARG A 48 -10.53 -24.69 5.80
CA ARG A 48 -10.43 -25.71 6.86
C ARG A 48 -11.80 -26.19 7.30
N ARG A 49 -12.76 -25.28 7.51
CA ARG A 49 -14.15 -25.65 7.82
C ARG A 49 -14.72 -26.58 6.74
N LYS A 50 -14.57 -26.23 5.46
CA LYS A 50 -15.06 -27.05 4.34
C LYS A 50 -14.40 -28.43 4.30
N PHE A 51 -13.08 -28.50 4.54
CA PHE A 51 -12.34 -29.76 4.63
C PHE A 51 -12.87 -30.65 5.76
N LEU A 52 -13.06 -30.10 6.97
CA LEU A 52 -13.56 -30.86 8.12
C LEU A 52 -15.00 -31.33 7.90
N MET A 53 -15.87 -30.47 7.36
CA MET A 53 -17.25 -30.85 7.02
C MET A 53 -17.28 -32.03 6.03
N GLU A 54 -16.43 -31.99 5.01
CA GLU A 54 -16.31 -33.05 4.01
C GLU A 54 -15.74 -34.35 4.62
N LEU A 55 -14.73 -34.25 5.48
CA LEU A 55 -14.15 -35.38 6.19
C LEU A 55 -15.19 -36.11 7.05
N ALA A 56 -15.99 -35.37 7.82
CA ALA A 56 -17.03 -35.92 8.67
C ALA A 56 -18.16 -36.57 7.86
N ARG A 57 -18.59 -35.94 6.75
CA ARG A 57 -19.59 -36.53 5.85
C ARG A 57 -19.13 -37.85 5.25
N ARG A 58 -17.86 -37.94 4.83
CA ARG A 58 -17.25 -39.20 4.35
C ARG A 58 -17.21 -40.30 5.41
N LYS A 59 -17.12 -39.92 6.68
CA LYS A 59 -17.13 -40.85 7.83
C LYS A 59 -18.55 -41.17 8.34
N GLY A 60 -19.59 -40.66 7.66
CA GLY A 60 -21.00 -40.97 7.96
C GLY A 60 -21.63 -40.10 9.06
N PHE A 61 -21.01 -38.98 9.43
CA PHE A 61 -21.59 -38.00 10.35
C PHE A 61 -22.52 -37.04 9.61
N ARG A 62 -23.57 -36.59 10.29
CA ARG A 62 -24.45 -35.52 9.79
C ARG A 62 -23.85 -34.17 10.16
N VAL A 63 -23.52 -33.36 9.16
CA VAL A 63 -22.94 -32.02 9.34
C VAL A 63 -23.73 -30.96 8.58
N GLU A 64 -24.26 -29.99 9.31
CA GLU A 64 -25.04 -28.88 8.76
C GLU A 64 -24.13 -27.71 8.37
N SER A 65 -24.43 -27.08 7.24
CA SER A 65 -23.69 -25.89 6.77
C SER A 65 -24.09 -24.61 7.50
N GLU A 66 -25.30 -24.58 8.05
CA GLU A 66 -25.87 -23.44 8.76
C GLU A 66 -26.34 -23.88 10.16
N LEU A 67 -26.28 -22.96 11.12
CA LEU A 67 -26.77 -23.24 12.46
C LEU A 67 -28.30 -23.26 12.42
N SER A 68 -28.91 -24.35 12.87
CA SER A 68 -30.36 -24.54 12.87
C SER A 68 -30.82 -25.28 14.12
N ASP A 69 -32.13 -25.39 14.31
CA ASP A 69 -32.73 -26.14 15.42
C ASP A 69 -32.45 -27.65 15.40
N SER A 70 -31.94 -28.17 14.29
CA SER A 70 -31.57 -29.58 14.18
C SER A 70 -30.16 -29.88 14.73
N VAL A 71 -29.34 -28.85 14.98
CA VAL A 71 -27.97 -29.00 15.47
C VAL A 71 -27.97 -29.43 16.94
N THR A 72 -27.06 -30.33 17.28
CA THR A 72 -26.90 -30.86 18.66
C THR A 72 -25.52 -30.57 19.23
N HIS A 73 -24.49 -30.57 18.38
CA HIS A 73 -23.09 -30.41 18.79
C HIS A 73 -22.48 -29.24 18.01
N ILE A 74 -21.85 -28.30 18.72
CA ILE A 74 -21.11 -27.20 18.12
C ILE A 74 -19.63 -27.43 18.41
N VAL A 75 -18.87 -27.66 17.34
CA VAL A 75 -17.43 -27.86 17.41
C VAL A 75 -16.74 -26.55 17.04
N ALA A 76 -15.89 -26.07 17.94
CA ALA A 76 -15.08 -24.87 17.72
C ALA A 76 -13.59 -25.20 17.89
N GLU A 77 -12.74 -24.49 17.17
CA GLU A 77 -11.29 -24.60 17.27
C GLU A 77 -10.73 -23.27 17.76
N ASN A 78 -9.86 -23.28 18.77
CA ASN A 78 -9.24 -22.08 19.33
C ASN A 78 -10.23 -21.01 19.86
N ASN A 79 -11.45 -21.41 20.21
CA ASN A 79 -12.44 -20.54 20.85
C ASN A 79 -12.61 -20.93 22.32
N SER A 80 -12.81 -19.95 23.20
CA SER A 80 -13.19 -20.21 24.60
C SER A 80 -14.69 -20.49 24.73
N TYR A 81 -15.10 -21.12 25.84
CA TYR A 81 -16.52 -21.35 26.15
C TYR A 81 -17.34 -20.06 26.09
N LEU A 82 -16.84 -18.99 26.69
CA LEU A 82 -17.51 -17.67 26.70
C LEU A 82 -17.60 -17.04 25.31
N GLU A 83 -16.59 -17.22 24.45
CA GLU A 83 -16.61 -16.71 23.08
C GLU A 83 -17.65 -17.41 22.21
N VAL A 84 -17.85 -18.72 22.41
CA VAL A 84 -18.88 -19.49 21.69
C VAL A 84 -20.27 -19.13 22.19
N LEU A 85 -20.45 -18.98 23.51
CA LEU A 85 -21.72 -18.51 24.08
C LEU A 85 -22.09 -17.10 23.61
N ASP A 86 -21.13 -16.17 23.58
CA ASP A 86 -21.37 -14.81 23.09
C ASP A 86 -21.77 -14.78 21.62
N TRP A 87 -21.10 -15.60 20.80
CA TRP A 87 -21.47 -15.76 19.40
C TRP A 87 -22.88 -16.33 19.24
N LEU A 88 -23.27 -17.31 20.05
CA LEU A 88 -24.61 -17.90 20.04
C LEU A 88 -25.71 -16.90 20.39
N ARG A 89 -25.47 -16.00 21.36
CA ARG A 89 -26.42 -14.92 21.71
C ARG A 89 -26.72 -13.99 20.52
N GLY A 90 -25.79 -13.88 19.57
CA GLY A 90 -25.97 -13.09 18.34
C GLY A 90 -26.69 -13.84 17.21
N GLN A 91 -27.05 -15.11 17.37
CA GLN A 91 -27.74 -15.91 16.35
C GLN A 91 -29.24 -15.98 16.62
N ALA A 92 -30.06 -16.02 15.57
CA ALA A 92 -31.52 -16.18 15.65
C ALA A 92 -31.93 -17.64 15.94
N VAL A 93 -31.38 -18.19 17.01
CA VAL A 93 -31.55 -19.59 17.41
C VAL A 93 -32.21 -19.60 18.78
N GLY A 94 -33.00 -20.64 19.09
CA GLY A 94 -33.71 -20.77 20.36
C GLY A 94 -32.80 -20.94 21.59
N ASP A 95 -33.16 -21.80 22.52
CA ASP A 95 -32.39 -22.03 23.75
C ASP A 95 -30.95 -22.47 23.46
N SER A 96 -29.98 -21.60 23.73
CA SER A 96 -28.55 -21.84 23.50
C SER A 96 -27.95 -22.88 24.45
N SER A 97 -28.64 -23.23 25.55
CA SER A 97 -28.18 -24.23 26.52
C SER A 97 -28.32 -25.67 26.04
N ARG A 98 -29.04 -25.90 24.93
CA ARG A 98 -29.25 -27.25 24.36
C ARG A 98 -28.05 -27.80 23.58
N PHE A 99 -27.09 -26.95 23.23
CA PHE A 99 -25.95 -27.33 22.39
C PHE A 99 -24.80 -27.85 23.24
N GLU A 100 -24.26 -29.01 22.89
CA GLU A 100 -22.97 -29.45 23.43
C GLU A 100 -21.84 -28.65 22.75
N LEU A 101 -21.15 -27.81 23.54
CA LEU A 101 -20.05 -26.95 23.06
C LEU A 101 -18.71 -27.66 23.24
N LEU A 102 -18.06 -27.99 22.13
CA LEU A 102 -16.92 -28.89 22.10
C LEU A 102 -15.72 -28.26 21.42
N ASP A 103 -14.55 -28.61 21.94
CA ASP A 103 -13.27 -28.33 21.29
C ASP A 103 -13.06 -29.23 20.06
N ILE A 104 -12.24 -28.78 19.12
CA ILE A 104 -11.88 -29.53 17.92
C ILE A 104 -11.28 -30.90 18.22
N SER A 105 -10.63 -31.07 19.38
CA SER A 105 -10.09 -32.35 19.83
C SER A 105 -11.14 -33.47 19.89
N TRP A 106 -12.41 -33.16 20.21
CA TRP A 106 -13.49 -34.15 20.17
C TRP A 106 -13.76 -34.63 18.75
N PHE A 107 -13.80 -33.69 17.81
CA PHE A 107 -14.04 -33.97 16.40
C PHE A 107 -12.90 -34.83 15.85
N THR A 108 -11.65 -34.49 16.16
CA THR A 108 -10.47 -35.27 15.77
C THR A 108 -10.56 -36.70 16.30
N ALA A 109 -10.87 -36.89 17.59
CA ALA A 109 -11.05 -38.21 18.18
C ALA A 109 -12.18 -39.02 17.51
N CYS A 110 -13.29 -38.37 17.14
CA CYS A 110 -14.36 -39.02 16.38
C CYS A 110 -13.91 -39.46 14.98
N MET A 111 -13.11 -38.65 14.28
CA MET A 111 -12.61 -38.97 12.94
C MET A 111 -11.60 -40.12 12.97
N GLU A 112 -10.75 -40.16 13.99
CA GLU A 112 -9.79 -41.24 14.26
C GLU A 112 -10.51 -42.55 14.58
N ALA A 113 -11.49 -42.52 15.49
CA ALA A 113 -12.26 -43.70 15.87
C ALA A 113 -13.27 -44.16 14.80
N GLY A 114 -13.61 -43.27 13.84
CA GLY A 114 -14.64 -43.52 12.82
C GLY A 114 -16.07 -43.62 13.37
N ARG A 115 -16.29 -43.18 14.62
CA ARG A 115 -17.59 -43.19 15.33
C ARG A 115 -17.60 -42.08 16.39
N PRO A 116 -18.78 -41.61 16.84
CA PRO A 116 -18.87 -40.67 17.96
C PRO A 116 -18.20 -41.24 19.22
N VAL A 117 -17.25 -40.49 19.80
CA VAL A 117 -16.62 -40.85 21.07
C VAL A 117 -17.44 -40.30 22.24
N ALA A 118 -17.34 -40.94 23.41
CA ALA A 118 -18.04 -40.49 24.62
C ALA A 118 -17.61 -39.07 25.01
N LEU A 119 -18.57 -38.27 25.49
CA LEU A 119 -18.32 -36.91 25.94
C LEU A 119 -17.60 -36.91 27.29
N GLU A 120 -16.28 -36.80 27.23
CA GLU A 120 -15.42 -36.57 28.40
C GLU A 120 -15.20 -35.08 28.64
N ILE A 121 -14.92 -34.69 29.90
CA ILE A 121 -14.71 -33.29 30.31
C ILE A 121 -13.60 -32.62 29.48
N LYS A 122 -12.56 -33.36 29.09
CA LYS A 122 -11.43 -32.88 28.28
C LYS A 122 -11.81 -32.35 26.88
N TYR A 123 -12.99 -32.74 26.40
CA TYR A 123 -13.50 -32.37 25.07
C TYR A 123 -14.43 -31.15 25.10
N ARG A 124 -14.86 -30.73 26.30
CA ARG A 124 -15.69 -29.54 26.47
C ARG A 124 -14.83 -28.30 26.52
N LEU A 125 -15.33 -27.20 25.96
CA LEU A 125 -14.69 -25.90 26.11
C LEU A 125 -14.75 -25.50 27.60
N MET A 126 -13.59 -25.40 28.26
CA MET A 126 -13.50 -25.04 29.69
C MET A 126 -13.44 -23.51 29.87
N GLU A 127 -13.94 -23.03 31.01
CA GLU A 127 -13.68 -21.66 31.51
C GLU A 127 -12.20 -21.56 31.94
N GLN A 128 -11.44 -20.66 31.33
CA GLN A 128 -10.12 -20.30 31.86
C GLN A 128 -10.32 -19.37 33.06
N ASP A 129 -10.24 -19.93 34.26
CA ASP A 129 -10.04 -19.16 35.48
C ASP A 129 -8.72 -18.40 35.41
N GLN A 130 -8.79 -17.08 35.63
CA GLN A 130 -7.63 -16.20 35.72
C GLN A 130 -6.81 -16.57 36.96
N SER A 131 -5.62 -17.13 36.77
CA SER A 131 -4.60 -17.15 37.82
C SER A 131 -3.99 -15.73 37.97
N PRO A 132 -3.77 -15.23 39.19
CA PRO A 132 -3.30 -13.86 39.43
C PRO A 132 -1.84 -13.66 38.96
N PRO A 133 -1.44 -12.44 38.55
CA PRO A 133 -0.13 -12.21 37.97
C PRO A 133 0.97 -12.30 39.04
N LEU A 134 1.99 -13.10 38.75
CA LEU A 134 3.25 -13.12 39.48
C LEU A 134 3.99 -11.80 39.17
N ASN A 135 4.10 -10.94 40.18
CA ASN A 135 4.85 -9.68 40.13
C ASN A 135 6.28 -9.92 39.62
N THR A 136 6.53 -9.55 38.36
CA THR A 136 7.86 -9.20 37.87
C THR A 136 7.83 -7.70 37.60
N PRO A 137 8.84 -6.93 38.01
CA PRO A 137 8.82 -5.49 37.86
C PRO A 137 8.83 -5.16 36.37
N GLU A 138 7.67 -4.73 35.85
CA GLU A 138 7.53 -4.20 34.50
C GLU A 138 8.45 -2.99 34.37
N SER A 139 9.45 -3.13 33.52
CA SER A 139 10.14 -1.99 32.94
C SER A 139 9.09 -1.09 32.31
N GLU A 140 9.01 0.16 32.77
CA GLU A 140 8.08 1.19 32.31
C GLU A 140 8.27 1.48 30.81
N VAL A 141 7.67 0.66 29.97
CA VAL A 141 7.42 0.96 28.56
C VAL A 141 5.95 1.32 28.47
N PRO A 142 5.58 2.54 28.01
CA PRO A 142 4.18 2.93 27.88
C PRO A 142 3.43 1.88 27.08
N SER A 143 2.45 1.22 27.69
CA SER A 143 1.68 0.18 27.02
C SER A 143 1.04 0.77 25.76
N PHE A 144 1.29 0.14 24.61
CA PHE A 144 0.73 0.58 23.35
C PHE A 144 -0.81 0.40 23.42
N ILE A 145 -1.54 1.52 23.40
CA ILE A 145 -3.01 1.49 23.42
C ILE A 145 -3.52 1.66 22.00
N ALA A 146 -3.95 0.56 21.37
CA ALA A 146 -4.44 0.53 19.99
C ALA A 146 -5.58 1.54 19.72
N SER A 147 -6.46 1.78 20.70
CA SER A 147 -7.58 2.73 20.58
C SER A 147 -7.17 4.21 20.54
N LYS A 148 -5.91 4.52 20.91
CA LYS A 148 -5.36 5.88 20.82
C LYS A 148 -4.62 6.13 19.50
N VAL A 149 -4.48 5.11 18.65
CA VAL A 149 -3.80 5.25 17.35
C VAL A 149 -4.68 6.06 16.41
N SER A 150 -4.18 7.22 15.96
CA SER A 150 -4.91 8.07 15.03
C SER A 150 -5.02 7.43 13.64
N GLN A 151 -6.15 7.63 12.98
CA GLN A 151 -6.36 7.31 11.57
C GLN A 151 -5.51 8.17 10.62
N TYR A 152 -5.03 9.34 11.06
CA TYR A 152 -4.24 10.26 10.24
C TYR A 152 -2.74 10.01 10.43
N SER A 153 -2.01 9.72 9.35
CA SER A 153 -0.57 9.49 9.45
C SER A 153 0.20 10.72 9.94
N CYS A 154 -0.33 11.93 9.75
CA CYS A 154 0.27 13.16 10.29
C CYS A 154 0.23 13.26 11.82
N GLN A 155 -0.50 12.37 12.49
CA GLN A 155 -0.53 12.21 13.95
C GLN A 155 0.19 10.93 14.41
N ARG A 156 0.88 10.21 13.50
CA ARG A 156 1.63 8.99 13.80
C ARG A 156 3.12 9.20 13.54
N LYS A 157 3.94 8.68 14.44
CA LYS A 157 5.40 8.71 14.31
C LYS A 157 5.89 7.44 13.61
N THR A 158 5.81 7.43 12.28
CA THR A 158 6.26 6.30 11.47
C THR A 158 7.76 6.44 11.23
N THR A 159 8.55 5.39 11.46
CA THR A 159 10.00 5.38 11.15
C THR A 159 10.26 4.43 9.97
N LEU A 160 11.48 4.43 9.44
CA LEU A 160 11.91 3.44 8.43
C LEU A 160 11.95 1.99 8.96
N ASN A 161 11.93 1.79 10.28
CA ASN A 161 11.93 0.46 10.88
C ASN A 161 10.52 -0.14 10.88
N ASN A 162 10.21 -0.90 9.84
CA ASN A 162 8.92 -1.56 9.68
C ASN A 162 8.97 -3.03 10.16
N TYR A 163 8.39 -3.29 11.32
CA TYR A 163 8.26 -4.65 11.90
C TYR A 163 7.23 -5.54 11.20
N ASN A 164 6.42 -4.96 10.30
CA ASN A 164 5.23 -5.59 9.72
C ASN A 164 5.32 -5.75 8.19
N LYS A 165 6.55 -5.85 7.66
CA LYS A 165 6.82 -5.95 6.21
C LYS A 165 5.98 -7.00 5.49
N LYS A 166 5.83 -8.20 6.07
CA LYS A 166 5.02 -9.27 5.46
C LYS A 166 3.58 -8.84 5.11
N PHE A 167 2.98 -7.98 5.92
CA PHE A 167 1.65 -7.42 5.66
C PHE A 167 1.72 -6.19 4.76
N THR A 168 2.64 -5.26 5.04
CA THR A 168 2.71 -4.01 4.29
C THR A 168 3.08 -4.23 2.83
N ASP A 169 3.96 -5.19 2.54
CA ASP A 169 4.39 -5.49 1.17
C ASP A 169 3.23 -6.09 0.37
N ALA A 170 2.45 -7.00 0.99
CA ALA A 170 1.22 -7.52 0.39
C ALA A 170 0.18 -6.42 0.14
N PHE A 171 0.03 -5.48 1.09
CA PHE A 171 -0.87 -4.33 0.95
C PHE A 171 -0.43 -3.38 -0.15
N GLU A 172 0.87 -3.13 -0.30
CA GLU A 172 1.42 -2.29 -1.35
C GLU A 172 1.21 -2.91 -2.75
N ILE A 173 1.39 -4.23 -2.89
CA ILE A 173 1.07 -4.97 -4.12
C ILE A 173 -0.42 -4.80 -4.48
N MET A 174 -1.31 -5.00 -3.51
CA MET A 174 -2.75 -4.84 -3.73
C MET A 174 -3.12 -3.38 -4.06
N ALA A 175 -2.58 -2.41 -3.32
CA ALA A 175 -2.82 -1.00 -3.54
C ALA A 175 -2.40 -0.56 -4.96
N GLU A 176 -1.22 -1.00 -5.42
CA GLU A 176 -0.72 -0.72 -6.75
C GLU A 176 -1.58 -1.35 -7.84
N ASN A 177 -2.02 -2.61 -7.65
CA ASN A 177 -2.95 -3.25 -8.58
C ASN A 177 -4.27 -2.49 -8.70
N TYR A 178 -4.81 -1.98 -7.59
CA TYR A 178 -5.99 -1.13 -7.63
C TYR A 178 -5.72 0.24 -8.27
N GLU A 179 -4.53 0.81 -8.11
CA GLU A 179 -4.11 2.01 -8.84
C GLU A 179 -4.07 1.78 -10.35
N PHE A 180 -3.52 0.66 -10.81
CA PHE A 180 -3.53 0.25 -12.23
C PHE A 180 -4.92 -0.03 -12.80
N LYS A 181 -5.88 -0.38 -11.93
CA LYS A 181 -7.29 -0.55 -12.28
C LYS A 181 -8.12 0.73 -12.11
N GLU A 182 -7.47 1.85 -11.80
CA GLU A 182 -8.10 3.15 -11.52
C GLU A 182 -9.19 3.06 -10.41
N ASN A 183 -9.01 2.13 -9.46
CA ASN A 183 -9.90 1.94 -8.31
C ASN A 183 -9.31 2.63 -7.07
N GLU A 184 -9.54 3.93 -6.98
CA GLU A 184 -8.96 4.78 -5.93
C GLU A 184 -9.39 4.37 -4.51
N ILE A 185 -10.65 3.93 -4.34
CA ILE A 185 -11.20 3.57 -3.03
C ILE A 185 -10.42 2.41 -2.40
N LEU A 186 -10.22 1.34 -3.16
CA LEU A 186 -9.51 0.16 -2.67
C LEU A 186 -8.00 0.39 -2.58
N CYS A 187 -7.43 1.18 -3.49
CA CYS A 187 -6.05 1.64 -3.38
C CYS A 187 -5.82 2.35 -2.03
N LEU A 188 -6.69 3.31 -1.69
CA LEU A 188 -6.63 4.06 -0.44
C LEU A 188 -6.83 3.20 0.81
N GLU A 189 -7.71 2.19 0.75
CA GLU A 189 -7.94 1.26 1.85
C GLU A 189 -6.64 0.55 2.25
N PHE A 190 -5.95 -0.06 1.28
CA PHE A 190 -4.69 -0.77 1.53
C PHE A 190 -3.53 0.16 1.87
N LEU A 191 -3.43 1.34 1.24
CA LEU A 191 -2.38 2.33 1.58
C LEU A 191 -2.50 2.82 3.02
N ARG A 192 -3.72 3.08 3.50
CA ARG A 192 -3.96 3.51 4.89
C ARG A 192 -3.67 2.38 5.88
N ALA A 193 -4.10 1.16 5.58
CA ALA A 193 -3.78 -0.02 6.40
C ALA A 193 -2.27 -0.25 6.51
N ALA A 194 -1.55 -0.21 5.38
CA ALA A 194 -0.09 -0.33 5.35
C ALA A 194 0.57 0.78 6.18
N SER A 195 0.10 2.01 6.07
CA SER A 195 0.62 3.13 6.86
C SER A 195 0.40 2.98 8.37
N VAL A 196 -0.70 2.37 8.81
CA VAL A 196 -0.93 2.07 10.23
C VAL A 196 0.03 0.96 10.70
N LEU A 197 0.22 -0.11 9.91
CA LEU A 197 1.12 -1.21 10.29
C LEU A 197 2.59 -0.81 10.32
N LYS A 198 3.04 0.07 9.41
CA LYS A 198 4.39 0.65 9.43
C LYS A 198 4.68 1.45 10.70
N PHE A 199 3.66 2.00 11.34
CA PHE A 199 3.80 2.77 12.57
C PHE A 199 3.99 1.89 13.82
N LEU A 200 3.51 0.65 13.81
CA LEU A 200 3.53 -0.20 15.00
C LEU A 200 4.97 -0.50 15.45
N PRO A 201 5.31 -0.34 16.74
CA PRO A 201 6.66 -0.57 17.24
C PRO A 201 6.96 -2.07 17.51
N PHE A 202 6.10 -2.96 17.05
CA PHE A 202 6.21 -4.41 17.26
C PHE A 202 5.64 -5.18 16.06
N PRO A 203 6.06 -6.43 15.85
CA PRO A 203 5.49 -7.30 14.84
C PRO A 203 4.11 -7.81 15.26
N VAL A 204 3.13 -7.73 14.36
CA VAL A 204 1.80 -8.34 14.52
C VAL A 204 1.92 -9.85 14.35
N THR A 205 1.46 -10.58 15.35
CA THR A 205 1.53 -12.05 15.42
C THR A 205 0.17 -12.71 15.53
N ARG A 206 -0.83 -11.98 16.04
CA ARG A 206 -2.19 -12.48 16.26
C ARG A 206 -3.21 -11.42 15.87
N MET A 207 -4.43 -11.85 15.51
CA MET A 207 -5.52 -10.94 15.17
C MET A 207 -5.93 -9.98 16.30
N LYS A 208 -5.66 -10.35 17.56
CA LYS A 208 -5.87 -9.46 18.71
C LYS A 208 -4.96 -8.23 18.69
N ASP A 209 -3.77 -8.34 18.10
CA ASP A 209 -2.78 -7.25 18.08
C ASP A 209 -3.25 -6.06 17.21
N ILE A 210 -4.19 -6.30 16.28
CA ILE A 210 -4.78 -5.27 15.42
C ILE A 210 -6.18 -4.83 15.87
N GLN A 211 -6.66 -5.34 17.00
CA GLN A 211 -7.97 -4.97 17.54
C GLN A 211 -7.98 -3.51 17.96
N GLY A 212 -9.00 -2.76 17.52
CA GLY A 212 -9.13 -1.34 17.81
C GLY A 212 -8.26 -0.40 16.96
N LEU A 213 -7.37 -0.93 16.10
CA LEU A 213 -6.62 -0.10 15.16
C LEU A 213 -7.54 0.49 14.08
N PRO A 214 -7.32 1.76 13.69
CA PRO A 214 -8.05 2.36 12.57
C PRO A 214 -7.62 1.73 11.24
N CYS A 215 -8.45 1.93 10.21
CA CYS A 215 -8.16 1.49 8.84
C CYS A 215 -8.03 -0.03 8.65
N MET A 216 -8.46 -0.83 9.63
CA MET A 216 -8.52 -2.29 9.58
C MET A 216 -9.93 -2.76 9.21
N GLY A 217 -10.33 -2.55 7.96
CA GLY A 217 -11.60 -3.07 7.42
C GLY A 217 -11.55 -4.58 7.16
N ASP A 218 -12.69 -5.21 6.89
CA ASP A 218 -12.80 -6.67 6.78
C ASP A 218 -11.81 -7.28 5.78
N ARG A 219 -11.67 -6.68 4.58
CA ARG A 219 -10.73 -7.20 3.55
C ARG A 219 -9.27 -7.13 4.00
N VAL A 220 -8.91 -6.09 4.73
CA VAL A 220 -7.57 -5.90 5.30
C VAL A 220 -7.35 -6.95 6.39
N ARG A 221 -8.34 -7.19 7.25
CA ARG A 221 -8.29 -8.21 8.30
C ARG A 221 -8.16 -9.62 7.71
N ASP A 222 -8.92 -9.95 6.68
CA ASP A 222 -8.82 -11.25 5.99
C ASP A 222 -7.38 -11.52 5.51
N VAL A 223 -6.73 -10.51 4.93
CA VAL A 223 -5.35 -10.67 4.41
C VAL A 223 -4.35 -10.79 5.56
N ILE A 224 -4.55 -10.07 6.67
CA ILE A 224 -3.69 -10.22 7.85
C ILE A 224 -3.86 -11.61 8.46
N GLU A 225 -5.10 -12.08 8.59
CA GLU A 225 -5.40 -13.42 9.11
C GLU A 225 -4.73 -14.49 8.24
N GLU A 226 -4.91 -14.40 6.92
CA GLU A 226 -4.26 -15.28 5.95
C GLU A 226 -2.72 -15.31 6.10
N ILE A 227 -2.07 -14.14 6.18
CA ILE A 227 -0.60 -14.06 6.34
C ILE A 227 -0.14 -14.58 7.71
N ILE A 228 -0.99 -14.50 8.75
CA ILE A 228 -0.67 -15.08 10.07
C ILE A 228 -0.76 -16.61 10.00
N GLU A 229 -1.79 -17.15 9.36
CA GLU A 229 -2.05 -18.59 9.29
C GLU A 229 -1.12 -19.32 8.31
N GLU A 230 -0.97 -18.78 7.11
CA GLU A 230 -0.27 -19.43 5.98
C GLU A 230 1.13 -18.84 5.73
N GLY A 231 1.47 -17.73 6.38
CA GLY A 231 2.76 -17.04 6.24
C GLY A 231 2.86 -16.08 5.04
N GLU A 232 1.86 -16.07 4.16
CA GLU A 232 1.82 -15.31 2.91
C GLU A 232 0.39 -15.00 2.48
N SER A 233 0.18 -14.06 1.55
CA SER A 233 -1.16 -13.77 1.02
C SER A 233 -1.36 -14.38 -0.36
N SER A 234 -2.35 -15.26 -0.51
CA SER A 234 -2.76 -15.79 -1.83
C SER A 234 -3.25 -14.68 -2.74
N ARG A 235 -3.98 -13.69 -2.20
CA ARG A 235 -4.46 -12.52 -2.98
C ARG A 235 -3.29 -11.72 -3.55
N ALA A 236 -2.24 -11.49 -2.78
CA ALA A 236 -1.04 -10.81 -3.29
C ALA A 236 -0.33 -11.66 -4.36
N LYS A 237 -0.24 -12.99 -4.16
CA LYS A 237 0.32 -13.90 -5.16
C LYS A 237 -0.46 -13.94 -6.47
N GLU A 238 -1.79 -13.95 -6.40
CA GLU A 238 -2.66 -13.87 -7.58
C GLU A 238 -2.38 -12.59 -8.37
N VAL A 239 -2.23 -11.46 -7.70
CA VAL A 239 -1.86 -10.18 -8.33
C VAL A 239 -0.48 -10.26 -9.00
N LEU A 240 0.53 -10.80 -8.31
CA LEU A 240 1.87 -10.96 -8.89
C LEU A 240 1.88 -11.87 -10.12
N ASN A 241 0.94 -12.81 -10.20
CA ASN A 241 0.78 -13.73 -11.33
C ASN A 241 -0.11 -13.20 -12.45
N ASP A 242 -0.87 -12.12 -12.21
CA ASP A 242 -1.75 -11.49 -13.20
C ASP A 242 -0.95 -10.82 -14.33
N GLU A 243 -1.21 -11.23 -15.57
CA GLU A 243 -0.48 -10.73 -16.75
C GLU A 243 -0.66 -9.23 -16.98
N ARG A 244 -1.84 -8.69 -16.63
CA ARG A 244 -2.09 -7.26 -16.73
C ARG A 244 -1.24 -6.51 -15.71
N TYR A 245 -1.23 -6.93 -14.44
CA TYR A 245 -0.38 -6.34 -13.40
C TYR A 245 1.10 -6.37 -13.80
N LYS A 246 1.63 -7.51 -14.28
CA LYS A 246 3.02 -7.63 -14.74
C LYS A 246 3.34 -6.66 -15.88
N SER A 247 2.48 -6.61 -16.90
CA SER A 247 2.66 -5.71 -18.05
C SER A 247 2.65 -4.25 -17.59
N PHE A 248 1.69 -3.88 -16.75
CA PHE A 248 1.59 -2.52 -16.22
C PHE A 248 2.81 -2.14 -15.40
N LYS A 249 3.25 -3.02 -14.49
CA LYS A 249 4.42 -2.81 -13.64
C LYS A 249 5.67 -2.54 -14.47
N GLN A 250 5.91 -3.34 -15.52
CA GLN A 250 7.00 -3.15 -16.46
C GLN A 250 6.84 -1.87 -17.29
N PHE A 251 5.64 -1.57 -17.79
CA PHE A 251 5.44 -0.36 -18.57
C PHE A 251 5.68 0.89 -17.73
N THR A 252 5.13 0.95 -16.51
CA THR A 252 5.26 2.11 -15.63
C THR A 252 6.65 2.26 -15.00
N SER A 253 7.54 1.26 -15.08
CA SER A 253 8.93 1.44 -14.66
C SER A 253 9.74 2.29 -15.65
N VAL A 254 9.25 2.48 -16.88
CA VAL A 254 9.89 3.35 -17.86
C VAL A 254 9.54 4.82 -17.59
N PHE A 255 10.57 5.64 -17.41
CA PHE A 255 10.38 7.09 -17.25
C PHE A 255 9.57 7.69 -18.42
N GLY A 256 8.49 8.39 -18.07
CA GLY A 256 7.54 8.97 -19.03
C GLY A 256 6.37 8.06 -19.44
N VAL A 257 6.22 6.89 -18.82
CA VAL A 257 5.09 5.98 -19.02
C VAL A 257 4.25 5.92 -17.75
N GLY A 258 3.03 6.46 -17.81
CA GLY A 258 2.04 6.34 -16.74
C GLY A 258 0.91 5.37 -17.08
N VAL A 259 -0.01 5.17 -16.13
CA VAL A 259 -1.15 4.23 -16.22
C VAL A 259 -1.92 4.33 -17.54
N LYS A 260 -2.16 5.55 -18.05
CA LYS A 260 -2.88 5.77 -19.33
C LYS A 260 -2.12 5.24 -20.54
N THR A 261 -0.80 5.42 -20.57
CA THR A 261 0.06 4.90 -21.64
C THR A 261 0.15 3.38 -21.53
N SER A 262 0.31 2.84 -20.31
CA SER A 262 0.32 1.40 -20.07
C SER A 262 -0.98 0.73 -20.51
N GLU A 263 -2.14 1.34 -20.23
CA GLU A 263 -3.45 0.86 -20.69
C GLU A 263 -3.54 0.85 -22.21
N LYS A 264 -3.06 1.92 -22.87
CA LYS A 264 -3.02 1.98 -24.33
C LYS A 264 -2.18 0.85 -24.90
N TRP A 265 -0.95 0.65 -24.43
CA TRP A 265 -0.05 -0.41 -24.91
C TRP A 265 -0.63 -1.80 -24.65
N TYR A 266 -1.21 -2.02 -23.46
CA TYR A 266 -1.85 -3.29 -23.14
C TYR A 266 -3.04 -3.61 -24.06
N ARG A 267 -3.88 -2.62 -24.37
CA ARG A 267 -4.99 -2.77 -25.34
C ARG A 267 -4.53 -3.01 -26.77
N MET A 268 -3.34 -2.55 -27.13
CA MET A 268 -2.70 -2.86 -28.42
C MET A 268 -2.16 -4.29 -28.49
N GLY A 269 -2.20 -5.04 -27.39
CA GLY A 269 -1.69 -6.42 -27.32
C GLY A 269 -0.26 -6.53 -26.80
N LEU A 270 0.40 -5.41 -26.48
CA LEU A 270 1.77 -5.40 -25.97
C LEU A 270 1.80 -5.86 -24.50
N ARG A 271 2.80 -6.65 -24.15
CA ARG A 271 3.02 -7.21 -22.81
C ARG A 271 4.42 -6.93 -22.26
N THR A 272 5.41 -6.73 -23.13
CA THR A 272 6.82 -6.55 -22.72
C THR A 272 7.41 -5.24 -23.23
N LEU A 273 8.51 -4.80 -22.60
CA LEU A 273 9.23 -3.60 -23.05
C LEU A 273 9.92 -3.81 -24.40
N GLU A 274 10.32 -5.05 -24.70
CA GLU A 274 10.94 -5.44 -25.97
C GLU A 274 9.95 -5.30 -27.12
N GLU A 275 8.69 -5.72 -26.93
CA GLU A 275 7.62 -5.54 -27.91
C GLU A 275 7.36 -4.05 -28.16
N VAL A 276 7.33 -3.23 -27.10
CA VAL A 276 7.17 -1.77 -27.23
C VAL A 276 8.34 -1.14 -28.00
N LYS A 277 9.59 -1.57 -27.74
CA LYS A 277 10.78 -1.10 -28.46
C LYS A 277 10.78 -1.54 -29.92
N ALA A 278 10.28 -2.74 -30.23
CA ALA A 278 10.26 -3.31 -31.57
C ALA A 278 9.12 -2.76 -32.46
N ASP A 279 8.03 -2.27 -31.85
CA ASP A 279 6.89 -1.71 -32.57
C ASP A 279 7.23 -0.34 -33.21
N LYS A 280 7.47 -0.36 -34.53
CA LYS A 280 7.78 0.84 -35.33
C LYS A 280 6.60 1.78 -35.53
N THR A 281 5.37 1.36 -35.23
CA THR A 281 4.16 2.18 -35.36
C THR A 281 3.95 3.09 -34.15
N LEU A 282 4.55 2.73 -33.01
CA LEU A 282 4.46 3.52 -31.80
C LEU A 282 5.26 4.81 -31.89
N LYS A 283 4.56 5.93 -31.68
CA LYS A 283 5.18 7.24 -31.48
C LYS A 283 5.43 7.47 -30.00
N LEU A 284 6.66 7.21 -29.57
CA LEU A 284 7.11 7.52 -28.20
C LEU A 284 7.28 9.03 -28.01
N THR A 285 7.01 9.54 -26.81
CA THR A 285 7.34 10.93 -26.46
C THR A 285 8.86 11.11 -26.27
N LYS A 286 9.34 12.36 -26.20
CA LYS A 286 10.76 12.62 -25.87
C LYS A 286 11.14 12.00 -24.51
N MET A 287 10.26 12.16 -23.52
CA MET A 287 10.41 11.57 -22.19
C MET A 287 10.52 10.05 -22.23
N GLN A 288 9.62 9.39 -22.96
CA GLN A 288 9.62 7.92 -23.10
C GLN A 288 10.86 7.41 -23.82
N ARG A 289 11.31 8.11 -24.87
CA ARG A 289 12.58 7.76 -25.55
C ARG A 289 13.76 7.82 -24.59
N ALA A 290 13.86 8.86 -23.76
CA ALA A 290 14.90 8.97 -22.75
C ALA A 290 14.77 7.87 -21.69
N GLY A 291 13.54 7.57 -21.25
CA GLY A 291 13.26 6.48 -20.31
C GLY A 291 13.69 5.10 -20.83
N PHE A 292 13.52 4.83 -22.12
CA PHE A 292 14.02 3.60 -22.74
C PHE A 292 15.53 3.59 -22.94
N LEU A 293 16.11 4.73 -23.32
CA LEU A 293 17.56 4.86 -23.57
C LEU A 293 18.39 4.64 -22.30
N TYR A 294 17.90 5.11 -21.15
CA TYR A 294 18.60 5.02 -19.87
C TYR A 294 17.96 4.03 -18.88
N TYR A 295 17.09 3.14 -19.37
CA TYR A 295 16.24 2.28 -18.54
C TYR A 295 16.99 1.52 -17.45
N GLU A 296 18.09 0.85 -17.81
CA GLU A 296 18.88 0.02 -16.88
C GLU A 296 19.45 0.83 -15.72
N ASP A 297 19.91 2.05 -15.97
CA ASP A 297 20.41 2.92 -14.91
C ASP A 297 19.26 3.46 -14.05
N LEU A 298 18.14 3.86 -14.67
CA LEU A 298 17.01 4.49 -13.99
C LEU A 298 16.22 3.50 -13.12
N VAL A 299 16.17 2.22 -13.48
CA VAL A 299 15.54 1.18 -12.66
C VAL A 299 16.45 0.75 -11.51
N SER A 300 17.77 0.92 -11.65
CA SER A 300 18.71 0.70 -10.57
C SER A 300 18.57 1.78 -9.49
N CYS A 301 18.55 1.39 -8.22
CA CYS A 301 18.40 2.32 -7.12
C CYS A 301 19.53 3.37 -7.09
N VAL A 302 19.19 4.59 -6.73
CA VAL A 302 20.13 5.66 -6.36
C VAL A 302 20.51 5.48 -4.90
N THR A 303 21.81 5.53 -4.59
CA THR A 303 22.35 5.44 -3.23
C THR A 303 22.50 6.82 -2.58
N GLU A 304 22.62 6.87 -1.26
CA GLU A 304 22.91 8.11 -0.53
C GLU A 304 24.18 8.82 -1.04
N ALA A 305 25.25 8.06 -1.34
CA ALA A 305 26.49 8.63 -1.88
C ALA A 305 26.31 9.23 -3.28
N GLU A 306 25.51 8.60 -4.14
CA GLU A 306 25.14 9.16 -5.45
C GLU A 306 24.27 10.42 -5.29
N ALA A 307 23.36 10.42 -4.32
CA ALA A 307 22.54 11.59 -3.99
C ALA A 307 23.38 12.77 -3.50
N ASP A 308 24.37 12.53 -2.64
CA ASP A 308 25.30 13.55 -2.16
C ASP A 308 26.17 14.12 -3.30
N ALA A 309 26.67 13.26 -4.18
CA ALA A 309 27.46 13.69 -5.34
C ALA A 309 26.63 14.56 -6.30
N VAL A 310 25.39 14.15 -6.61
CA VAL A 310 24.47 14.94 -7.43
C VAL A 310 24.08 16.23 -6.73
N SER A 311 23.88 16.22 -5.41
CA SER A 311 23.59 17.42 -4.61
C SER A 311 24.68 18.47 -4.73
N LEU A 312 25.96 18.06 -4.72
CA LEU A 312 27.08 18.97 -4.92
C LEU A 312 27.07 19.57 -6.34
N ILE A 313 26.81 18.76 -7.36
CA ILE A 313 26.69 19.22 -8.76
C ILE A 313 25.58 20.27 -8.88
N VAL A 314 24.38 19.96 -8.36
CA VAL A 314 23.21 20.85 -8.44
C VAL A 314 23.49 22.15 -7.68
N LYS A 315 24.01 22.08 -6.44
CA LYS A 315 24.35 23.26 -5.64
C LYS A 315 25.36 24.17 -6.35
N ASN A 316 26.48 23.61 -6.82
CA ASN A 316 27.50 24.40 -7.51
C ASN A 316 26.96 25.04 -8.79
N THR A 317 26.12 24.31 -9.54
CA THR A 317 25.50 24.83 -10.75
C THR A 317 24.54 25.99 -10.43
N VAL A 318 23.64 25.80 -9.47
CA VAL A 318 22.67 26.83 -9.07
C VAL A 318 23.38 28.07 -8.52
N CYS A 319 24.37 27.92 -7.65
CA CYS A 319 25.13 29.03 -7.06
C CYS A 319 25.93 29.84 -8.09
N THR A 320 26.20 29.29 -9.28
CA THR A 320 26.86 30.04 -10.37
C THR A 320 25.95 31.13 -10.94
N PHE A 321 24.63 30.92 -10.91
CA PHE A 321 23.63 31.86 -11.43
C PHE A 321 22.90 32.62 -10.32
N LEU A 322 22.63 31.96 -9.20
CA LEU A 322 21.98 32.51 -8.02
C LEU A 322 22.82 32.23 -6.77
N PRO A 323 23.81 33.08 -6.45
CA PRO A 323 24.70 32.87 -5.30
C PRO A 323 23.97 32.73 -3.96
N ASP A 324 22.84 33.42 -3.79
CA ASP A 324 22.04 33.42 -2.57
C ASP A 324 20.99 32.29 -2.53
N ALA A 325 20.88 31.46 -3.57
CA ALA A 325 19.88 30.41 -3.64
C ALA A 325 20.09 29.32 -2.58
N LEU A 326 18.98 28.86 -2.01
CA LEU A 326 18.91 27.71 -1.13
C LEU A 326 18.52 26.49 -1.96
N VAL A 327 19.36 25.46 -1.94
CA VAL A 327 19.12 24.18 -2.60
C VAL A 327 19.03 23.08 -1.54
N THR A 328 17.86 22.46 -1.44
CA THR A 328 17.56 21.47 -0.40
C THR A 328 17.12 20.15 -1.03
N ILE A 329 17.78 19.04 -0.66
CA ILE A 329 17.30 17.70 -0.97
C ILE A 329 15.98 17.49 -0.22
N THR A 330 14.96 17.00 -0.93
CA THR A 330 13.63 16.67 -0.41
C THR A 330 13.37 15.16 -0.60
N GLY A 331 12.11 14.76 -0.75
CA GLY A 331 11.76 13.39 -1.11
C GLY A 331 12.24 12.32 -0.13
N GLY A 332 12.49 11.11 -0.67
CA GLY A 332 12.88 9.95 0.12
C GLY A 332 14.20 10.12 0.88
N PHE A 333 15.19 10.76 0.26
CA PHE A 333 16.51 10.98 0.87
C PHE A 333 16.44 11.97 2.04
N ARG A 334 15.66 13.05 1.92
CA ARG A 334 15.39 13.92 3.08
C ARG A 334 14.70 13.14 4.19
N ARG A 335 13.88 12.14 3.86
CA ARG A 335 13.30 11.22 4.84
C ARG A 335 14.21 10.06 5.24
N GLY A 336 15.52 10.17 5.03
CA GLY A 336 16.51 9.25 5.60
C GLY A 336 16.63 7.92 4.87
N LYS A 337 15.94 7.73 3.74
CA LYS A 337 16.14 6.54 2.91
C LYS A 337 17.57 6.50 2.39
N LYS A 338 18.20 5.34 2.52
CA LYS A 338 19.55 5.09 2.00
C LYS A 338 19.58 4.77 0.51
N ILE A 339 18.42 4.42 -0.03
CA ILE A 339 18.19 4.15 -1.45
C ILE A 339 16.88 4.80 -1.93
N GLY A 340 16.90 5.33 -3.16
CA GLY A 340 15.76 5.98 -3.82
C GLY A 340 15.70 5.65 -5.31
N HIS A 341 14.64 6.11 -6.00
CA HIS A 341 14.53 5.99 -7.46
C HIS A 341 15.05 7.25 -8.17
N ASP A 342 15.00 8.38 -7.50
CA ASP A 342 15.28 9.72 -7.98
C ASP A 342 15.76 10.60 -6.82
N ILE A 343 16.23 11.80 -7.16
CA ILE A 343 16.64 12.81 -6.18
C ILE A 343 15.82 14.07 -6.41
N ASP A 344 15.00 14.42 -5.43
CA ASP A 344 14.15 15.61 -5.47
C ASP A 344 14.88 16.80 -4.82
N PHE A 345 14.93 17.94 -5.52
CA PHE A 345 15.48 19.19 -5.01
C PHE A 345 14.43 20.29 -5.00
N LEU A 346 14.40 21.03 -3.90
CA LEU A 346 13.69 22.30 -3.80
C LEU A 346 14.69 23.44 -3.82
N ILE A 347 14.46 24.39 -4.72
CA ILE A 347 15.31 25.56 -4.94
C ILE A 347 14.47 26.81 -4.66
N THR A 348 15.03 27.75 -3.90
CA THR A 348 14.43 29.06 -3.66
C THR A 348 15.52 30.12 -3.60
N ASN A 349 15.20 31.37 -3.97
CA ASN A 349 16.09 32.50 -3.81
C ASN A 349 15.48 33.53 -2.83
N PRO A 350 16.13 33.83 -1.68
CA PRO A 350 15.74 34.91 -0.79
C PRO A 350 16.17 36.31 -1.29
N GLY A 351 17.11 36.37 -2.24
CA GLY A 351 17.61 37.61 -2.85
C GLY A 351 16.65 38.23 -3.88
N PRO A 352 16.97 39.43 -4.40
CA PRO A 352 16.20 40.06 -5.46
C PRO A 352 16.07 39.13 -6.68
N ARG A 353 14.88 39.10 -7.28
CA ARG A 353 14.63 38.32 -8.50
C ARG A 353 15.33 39.00 -9.66
N GLU A 354 16.31 38.33 -10.24
CA GLU A 354 16.72 38.59 -11.60
C GLU A 354 16.16 37.45 -12.46
N ASP A 355 15.47 37.84 -13.53
CA ASP A 355 14.82 36.94 -14.48
C ASP A 355 15.88 36.32 -15.39
N ASP A 356 16.62 35.32 -14.89
CA ASP A 356 17.55 34.56 -15.73
C ASP A 356 17.26 33.05 -15.69
N GLU A 357 17.18 32.46 -16.89
CA GLU A 357 16.92 31.05 -17.16
C GLU A 357 18.05 30.15 -16.60
N LEU A 358 17.78 29.46 -15.48
CA LEU A 358 18.78 28.76 -14.66
C LEU A 358 19.35 27.43 -15.19
N LEU A 359 19.02 27.00 -16.41
CA LEU A 359 19.22 25.58 -16.78
C LEU A 359 19.87 25.35 -18.14
N HIS A 360 21.13 25.78 -18.37
CA HIS A 360 21.87 25.34 -19.56
C HIS A 360 23.39 25.12 -19.35
N LYS A 361 23.80 23.83 -19.43
CA LYS A 361 24.94 23.23 -20.20
C LYS A 361 25.79 22.20 -19.42
N GLY A 362 25.99 21.01 -20.01
CA GLY A 362 27.12 20.09 -19.74
C GLY A 362 26.78 18.67 -19.27
N LEU A 363 25.90 18.50 -18.28
CA LEU A 363 25.67 17.23 -17.56
C LEU A 363 24.28 16.60 -17.79
N LEU A 364 23.48 17.21 -18.66
CA LEU A 364 22.06 16.94 -18.80
C LEU A 364 21.80 15.97 -19.97
N LEU A 365 21.35 14.77 -19.65
CA LEU A 365 20.97 13.73 -20.62
C LEU A 365 19.52 13.88 -21.11
N TYR A 366 18.66 14.44 -20.27
CA TYR A 366 17.27 14.78 -20.57
C TYR A 366 16.83 15.95 -19.70
N CYS A 367 15.94 16.79 -20.22
CA CYS A 367 15.34 17.92 -19.52
C CYS A 367 13.94 18.18 -20.06
N ASP A 368 12.98 18.35 -19.16
CA ASP A 368 11.64 18.82 -19.45
C ASP A 368 11.26 19.87 -18.42
N VAL A 369 11.13 21.11 -18.87
CA VAL A 369 10.79 22.25 -18.03
C VAL A 369 9.29 22.49 -18.13
N ILE A 370 8.63 22.47 -16.98
CA ILE A 370 7.23 22.83 -16.84
C ILE A 370 7.18 24.20 -16.20
N GLU A 371 6.67 25.18 -16.95
CA GLU A 371 6.53 26.55 -16.46
C GLU A 371 5.55 26.65 -15.29
N SER A 372 5.82 27.61 -14.41
CA SER A 372 4.97 27.88 -13.25
C SER A 372 3.57 28.31 -13.69
N THR A 373 2.55 27.69 -13.11
CA THR A 373 1.15 28.13 -13.19
C THR A 373 0.65 28.66 -11.84
N PHE A 374 1.57 28.83 -10.87
CA PHE A 374 1.27 29.35 -9.55
C PHE A 374 0.79 30.81 -9.61
N VAL A 375 -0.37 31.06 -9.00
CA VAL A 375 -0.96 32.38 -8.81
C VAL A 375 -1.21 32.56 -7.32
N LYS A 376 -0.66 33.62 -6.74
CA LYS A 376 -0.62 33.83 -5.28
C LYS A 376 -2.01 33.98 -4.66
N GLU A 377 -2.96 34.52 -5.43
CA GLU A 377 -4.32 34.80 -5.01
C GLU A 377 -5.23 33.57 -5.09
N HIS A 378 -4.77 32.48 -5.71
CA HIS A 378 -5.57 31.26 -5.82
C HIS A 378 -5.71 30.57 -4.47
N LEU A 379 -6.93 30.10 -4.21
CA LEU A 379 -7.20 29.25 -3.06
C LEU A 379 -6.50 27.89 -3.24
N PRO A 380 -5.99 27.31 -2.13
CA PRO A 380 -5.37 26.00 -2.19
C PRO A 380 -6.31 24.92 -2.73
N SER A 381 -5.74 23.96 -3.45
CA SER A 381 -6.49 22.86 -4.04
C SER A 381 -7.24 22.05 -2.98
N ARG A 382 -8.49 21.67 -3.27
CA ARG A 382 -9.24 20.70 -2.45
C ARG A 382 -8.88 19.25 -2.78
N ASN A 383 -8.22 19.02 -3.91
CA ASN A 383 -7.79 17.70 -4.30
C ASN A 383 -6.49 17.34 -3.55
N VAL A 384 -6.57 16.30 -2.72
CA VAL A 384 -5.46 15.85 -1.86
C VAL A 384 -4.31 15.20 -2.63
N ASP A 385 -4.49 14.88 -3.90
CA ASP A 385 -3.47 14.25 -4.76
C ASP A 385 -2.79 15.22 -5.72
N VAL A 386 -3.27 16.48 -5.80
CA VAL A 386 -2.54 17.54 -6.52
C VAL A 386 -1.27 17.88 -5.74
N MET A 387 -0.13 17.83 -6.42
CA MET A 387 1.16 18.22 -5.86
C MET A 387 1.28 19.75 -5.82
N ASP A 388 1.72 20.38 -6.91
CA ASP A 388 1.93 21.82 -6.96
C ASP A 388 1.97 22.38 -8.39
N ASN A 389 1.97 23.70 -8.48
CA ASN A 389 1.93 24.54 -9.68
C ASN A 389 3.21 25.38 -9.84
N PHE A 390 4.27 25.10 -9.07
CA PHE A 390 5.56 25.75 -9.24
C PHE A 390 6.23 25.33 -10.54
N GLN A 391 7.24 26.11 -10.95
CA GLN A 391 8.12 25.72 -12.05
C GLN A 391 8.89 24.46 -11.65
N LYS A 392 8.95 23.48 -12.56
CA LYS A 392 9.63 22.20 -12.34
C LYS A 392 10.51 21.86 -13.52
N CYS A 393 11.59 21.15 -13.26
CA CYS A 393 12.40 20.51 -14.28
C CYS A 393 12.56 19.03 -13.93
N PHE A 394 12.09 18.16 -14.82
CA PHE A 394 12.35 16.73 -14.76
C PHE A 394 13.56 16.39 -15.62
N ALA A 395 14.63 15.96 -14.97
CA ALA A 395 15.93 15.81 -15.60
C ALA A 395 16.49 14.39 -15.45
N ILE A 396 17.39 14.05 -16.37
CA ILE A 396 18.31 12.92 -16.22
C ILE A 396 19.72 13.49 -16.29
N LEU A 397 20.52 13.28 -15.24
CA LEU A 397 21.90 13.73 -15.16
C LEU A 397 22.87 12.59 -15.43
N LYS A 398 24.01 12.92 -16.02
CA LYS A 398 25.16 12.02 -16.16
C LYS A 398 26.05 12.13 -14.92
N LEU A 399 26.03 11.12 -14.05
CA LEU A 399 26.91 11.03 -12.89
C LEU A 399 28.11 10.13 -13.19
N HIS A 400 29.32 10.71 -13.25
CA HIS A 400 30.54 9.92 -13.40
C HIS A 400 30.86 9.17 -12.10
N GLN A 401 31.18 7.88 -12.22
CA GLN A 401 31.58 7.06 -11.09
C GLN A 401 33.10 7.20 -10.86
N PRO A 402 33.56 7.23 -9.60
CA PRO A 402 34.99 7.18 -9.32
C PRO A 402 35.59 5.92 -9.93
N ARG A 403 36.61 6.05 -10.77
CA ARG A 403 37.36 4.87 -11.23
C ARG A 403 38.04 4.27 -10.01
N ALA A 404 37.76 3.00 -9.71
CA ALA A 404 38.58 2.26 -8.77
C ALA A 404 39.99 2.23 -9.35
N ASP A 405 40.95 2.86 -8.67
CA ASP A 405 42.37 2.75 -8.98
C ASP A 405 42.77 1.29 -8.74
N ASN A 406 42.54 0.43 -9.75
CA ASN A 406 43.08 -0.92 -9.80
C ASN A 406 44.58 -0.85 -10.08
N SER A 407 45.32 -0.41 -9.06
CA SER A 407 46.73 -0.69 -8.89
C SER A 407 46.92 -2.16 -8.46
N SER A 408 46.47 -3.10 -9.29
CA SER A 408 47.06 -4.43 -9.31
C SER A 408 46.98 -5.00 -10.71
N TYR A 409 48.13 -5.06 -11.36
CA TYR A 409 48.35 -5.79 -12.59
C TYR A 409 47.89 -7.24 -12.40
N ASN A 410 46.93 -7.69 -13.19
CA ASN A 410 46.95 -9.05 -13.69
C ASN A 410 46.32 -9.12 -15.08
N MET A 411 47.20 -9.36 -16.03
CA MET A 411 46.99 -9.37 -17.46
C MET A 411 46.55 -10.78 -17.87
N SER A 412 45.26 -10.98 -18.18
CA SER A 412 44.85 -12.06 -19.08
C SER A 412 43.50 -11.79 -19.77
N LYS A 413 43.63 -11.36 -21.03
CA LYS A 413 42.83 -11.70 -22.22
C LYS A 413 41.29 -11.51 -22.18
N ALA A 414 40.90 -10.40 -22.80
CA ALA A 414 40.00 -10.33 -23.96
C ALA A 414 38.69 -11.15 -23.91
N PHE A 415 37.63 -10.48 -23.44
CA PHE A 415 36.27 -10.63 -23.97
C PHE A 415 35.65 -9.23 -24.09
N ASP A 416 35.22 -8.92 -25.32
CA ASP A 416 34.40 -7.80 -25.79
C ASP A 416 34.64 -6.38 -25.25
N MET A 417 35.16 -5.52 -26.13
CA MET A 417 35.18 -4.07 -25.99
C MET A 417 33.76 -3.47 -26.09
N ALA A 418 32.91 -3.76 -25.12
CA ALA A 418 31.91 -2.78 -24.70
C ALA A 418 32.69 -1.71 -23.92
N GLU A 419 32.66 -0.45 -24.36
CA GLU A 419 33.18 0.65 -23.55
C GLU A 419 32.62 0.50 -22.13
N VAL A 420 33.50 0.34 -21.13
CA VAL A 420 33.08 0.28 -19.74
C VAL A 420 32.49 1.63 -19.41
N LYS A 421 31.16 1.69 -19.39
CA LYS A 421 30.39 2.89 -19.08
C LYS A 421 30.79 3.36 -17.68
N ASP A 422 31.57 4.43 -17.60
CA ASP A 422 32.11 4.99 -16.36
C ASP A 422 31.18 6.01 -15.68
N TRP A 423 29.89 5.95 -16.02
CA TRP A 423 28.88 6.88 -15.55
C TRP A 423 27.51 6.20 -15.43
N LYS A 424 26.63 6.80 -14.64
CA LYS A 424 25.25 6.37 -14.43
C LYS A 424 24.28 7.52 -14.69
N ALA A 425 23.18 7.26 -15.38
CA ALA A 425 22.07 8.17 -15.56
C ALA A 425 21.26 8.25 -14.26
N ILE A 426 21.12 9.45 -13.70
CA ILE A 426 20.39 9.67 -12.44
C ILE A 426 19.20 10.58 -12.71
N ARG A 427 18.01 10.14 -12.30
CA ARG A 427 16.77 10.92 -12.38
C ARG A 427 16.77 11.98 -11.28
N VAL A 428 16.50 13.23 -11.66
CA VAL A 428 16.52 14.38 -10.76
C VAL A 428 15.32 15.27 -11.03
N ASP A 429 14.61 15.65 -9.97
CA ASP A 429 13.45 16.52 -10.03
C ASP A 429 13.79 17.84 -9.33
N LEU A 430 13.81 18.94 -10.08
CA LEU A 430 14.11 20.27 -9.56
C LEU A 430 12.83 21.08 -9.50
N VAL A 431 12.51 21.65 -8.34
CA VAL A 431 11.35 22.52 -8.16
C VAL A 431 11.81 23.89 -7.68
N ILE A 432 11.35 24.93 -8.36
CA ILE A 432 11.70 26.31 -8.06
C ILE A 432 10.48 26.99 -7.44
N THR A 433 10.62 27.43 -6.19
CA THR A 433 9.55 28.09 -5.43
C THR A 433 9.94 29.52 -5.08
N PRO A 434 8.97 30.45 -5.01
CA PRO A 434 9.18 31.70 -4.29
C PRO A 434 9.54 31.44 -2.82
N PHE A 435 10.32 32.34 -2.24
CA PHE A 435 10.80 32.21 -0.86
C PHE A 435 9.68 32.18 0.17
N GLU A 436 8.61 32.93 -0.04
CA GLU A 436 7.45 32.96 0.85
C GLU A 436 6.66 31.64 0.88
N GLN A 437 6.76 30.84 -0.18
CA GLN A 437 6.10 29.55 -0.29
C GLN A 437 7.01 28.37 0.10
N TYR A 438 8.31 28.62 0.31
CA TYR A 438 9.32 27.59 0.49
C TYR A 438 8.96 26.56 1.58
N ALA A 439 8.45 27.01 2.73
CA ALA A 439 8.08 26.10 3.82
C ALA A 439 6.94 25.12 3.45
N TYR A 440 5.97 25.56 2.64
CA TYR A 440 4.88 24.71 2.17
C TYR A 440 5.37 23.70 1.13
N ALA A 441 6.19 24.19 0.19
CA ALA A 441 6.78 23.37 -0.85
C ALA A 441 7.68 22.30 -0.23
N LEU A 442 8.51 22.68 0.75
CA LEU A 442 9.40 21.76 1.47
C LEU A 442 8.60 20.66 2.15
N LEU A 443 7.51 21.00 2.84
CA LEU A 443 6.65 20.02 3.49
C LEU A 443 6.01 19.05 2.48
N GLY A 444 5.50 19.58 1.37
CA GLY A 444 4.87 18.80 0.30
C GLY A 444 5.83 17.85 -0.39
N TRP A 445 6.99 18.36 -0.80
CA TRP A 445 8.04 17.62 -1.50
C TRP A 445 8.84 16.69 -0.59
N THR A 446 8.85 16.92 0.72
CA THR A 446 9.40 15.96 1.68
C THR A 446 8.56 14.69 1.71
N GLY A 447 7.22 14.79 1.64
CA GLY A 447 6.33 13.62 1.69
C GLY A 447 6.36 12.89 3.04
N SER A 448 6.06 11.59 3.11
CA SER A 448 5.70 10.67 2.03
C SER A 448 4.33 10.98 1.38
N ARG A 449 4.00 10.33 0.25
CA ARG A 449 2.69 10.50 -0.43
C ARG A 449 1.52 10.31 0.53
N GLN A 450 1.52 9.25 1.33
CA GLN A 450 0.46 8.99 2.31
C GLN A 450 0.42 10.06 3.42
N PHE A 451 1.59 10.54 3.86
CA PHE A 451 1.68 11.63 4.83
C PHE A 451 1.07 12.93 4.32
N GLY A 452 1.43 13.36 3.10
CA GLY A 452 0.86 14.55 2.49
C GLY A 452 -0.66 14.45 2.32
N ARG A 453 -1.17 13.29 1.87
CA ARG A 453 -2.62 13.03 1.74
C ARG A 453 -3.35 13.17 3.07
N ASP A 454 -2.86 12.51 4.13
CA ASP A 454 -3.49 12.57 5.45
C ASP A 454 -3.33 13.93 6.12
N LEU A 455 -2.24 14.66 5.88
CA LEU A 455 -2.07 16.02 6.38
C LEU A 455 -3.09 16.98 5.78
N ARG A 456 -3.27 16.94 4.45
CA ARG A 456 -4.29 17.76 3.75
C ARG A 456 -5.72 17.37 4.16
N ARG A 457 -5.96 16.05 4.31
CA ARG A 457 -7.23 15.52 4.83
C ARG A 457 -7.51 16.01 6.25
N TYR A 458 -6.53 15.91 7.15
CA TYR A 458 -6.65 16.38 8.54
C TYR A 458 -6.94 17.88 8.60
N ALA A 459 -6.19 18.69 7.85
CA ALA A 459 -6.41 20.13 7.77
C ALA A 459 -7.86 20.44 7.35
N THR A 460 -8.38 19.75 6.34
CA THR A 460 -9.72 19.94 5.82
C THR A 460 -10.81 19.51 6.81
N HIS A 461 -10.69 18.29 7.34
CA HIS A 461 -11.76 17.66 8.12
C HIS A 461 -11.77 18.11 9.58
N GLU A 462 -10.60 18.15 10.23
CA GLU A 462 -10.45 18.41 11.66
C GLU A 462 -10.23 19.90 11.95
N ARG A 463 -9.50 20.62 11.08
CA ARG A 463 -9.15 22.03 11.30
C ARG A 463 -9.97 23.03 10.49
N LYS A 464 -10.78 22.55 9.53
CA LYS A 464 -11.53 23.39 8.58
C LYS A 464 -10.63 24.35 7.79
N MET A 465 -9.37 23.99 7.61
CA MET A 465 -8.36 24.70 6.84
C MET A 465 -8.15 23.99 5.50
N LEU A 466 -7.61 24.69 4.50
CA LEU A 466 -7.19 24.11 3.24
C LEU A 466 -5.67 24.23 3.14
N LEU A 467 -4.99 23.11 2.94
CA LEU A 467 -3.55 23.03 2.81
C LEU A 467 -3.20 22.44 1.45
N ASP A 468 -2.27 23.05 0.75
CA ASP A 468 -1.54 22.44 -0.36
C ASP A 468 -0.04 22.78 -0.28
N ASN A 469 0.71 22.48 -1.35
CA ASN A 469 2.15 22.73 -1.39
C ASN A 469 2.51 24.22 -1.55
N HIS A 470 1.52 25.12 -1.67
CA HIS A 470 1.75 26.55 -1.84
C HIS A 470 1.34 27.33 -0.60
N VAL A 471 0.21 26.96 0.02
CA VAL A 471 -0.38 27.80 1.08
C VAL A 471 -1.26 27.00 2.04
N LEU A 472 -1.38 27.54 3.26
CA LEU A 472 -2.39 27.14 4.25
C LEU A 472 -3.40 28.28 4.38
N TYR A 473 -4.66 27.98 4.06
CA TYR A 473 -5.77 28.90 4.11
C TYR A 473 -6.73 28.52 5.24
N ASP A 474 -6.96 29.42 6.20
CA ASP A 474 -8.05 29.30 7.15
C ASP A 474 -9.34 29.87 6.55
N ARG A 475 -10.42 29.10 6.58
CA ARG A 475 -11.76 29.54 6.14
C ARG A 475 -12.29 30.75 6.94
N ARG A 476 -11.67 31.09 8.06
CA ARG A 476 -11.89 32.33 8.83
C ARG A 476 -11.13 33.55 8.28
N LYS A 477 -10.55 33.46 7.08
CA LYS A 477 -9.87 34.52 6.30
C LYS A 477 -8.51 34.98 6.85
N VAL A 478 -7.70 34.07 7.37
CA VAL A 478 -6.30 34.38 7.71
C VAL A 478 -5.39 33.59 6.75
N LEU A 479 -4.55 34.33 6.01
CA LEU A 479 -3.46 33.76 5.22
C LEU A 479 -2.22 33.73 6.10
N PHE A 480 -1.61 32.55 6.25
CA PHE A 480 -0.42 32.42 7.07
C PHE A 480 0.83 32.66 6.23
N ILE A 481 1.81 33.39 6.78
CA ILE A 481 3.16 33.46 6.22
C ILE A 481 4.03 32.55 7.09
N LEU A 482 4.66 31.55 6.46
CA LEU A 482 5.45 30.56 7.18
C LEU A 482 6.92 30.73 6.90
N ARG A 483 7.73 30.76 7.97
CA ARG A 483 9.18 30.81 7.87
C ARG A 483 9.84 29.43 7.90
N ASN A 484 9.14 28.40 8.39
CA ASN A 484 9.61 27.02 8.43
C ASN A 484 8.43 26.04 8.57
N GLU A 485 8.71 24.74 8.39
CA GLU A 485 7.70 23.67 8.47
C GLU A 485 7.04 23.59 9.86
N ALA A 486 7.78 23.86 10.94
CA ALA A 486 7.27 23.73 12.32
C ALA A 486 6.02 24.58 12.58
N ILE A 487 5.95 25.74 11.93
CA ILE A 487 4.82 26.65 12.06
C ILE A 487 3.56 26.06 11.39
N VAL A 488 3.67 25.25 10.33
CA VAL A 488 2.52 24.51 9.75
C VAL A 488 1.90 23.61 10.82
N PHE A 489 2.73 22.84 11.51
CA PHE A 489 2.27 21.89 12.53
C PHE A 489 1.65 22.61 13.71
N LEU A 490 2.22 23.74 14.13
CA LEU A 490 1.65 24.58 15.18
C LEU A 490 0.23 25.05 14.82
N PHE A 491 0.02 25.56 13.60
CA PHE A 491 -1.32 25.99 13.15
C PHE A 491 -2.32 24.84 13.04
N LEU A 492 -1.85 23.65 12.68
CA LEU A 492 -2.67 22.44 12.68
C LEU A 492 -2.81 21.80 14.08
N SER A 493 -2.25 22.42 15.12
CA SER A 493 -2.06 21.88 16.47
C SER A 493 -1.66 20.40 16.47
N LEU A 494 -0.65 20.12 15.65
CA LEU A 494 0.09 18.87 15.58
C LEU A 494 1.44 19.06 16.28
N HIS A 495 1.95 17.99 16.90
CA HIS A 495 3.29 18.04 17.49
C HIS A 495 4.33 18.01 16.36
N PHE A 496 5.23 18.99 16.33
CA PHE A 496 6.35 19.02 15.39
C PHE A 496 7.54 18.24 15.95
N HIS A 497 7.99 17.21 15.23
CA HIS A 497 9.20 16.47 15.56
C HIS A 497 10.23 16.43 14.41
N PHE A 498 11.20 17.33 14.46
CA PHE A 498 12.26 17.52 13.45
C PHE A 498 13.02 16.23 13.06
N ASN A 499 13.39 15.39 14.05
CA ASN A 499 14.16 14.15 13.82
C ASN A 499 13.38 13.00 13.16
N PHE A 500 12.05 13.12 12.98
CA PHE A 500 11.21 12.02 12.49
C PHE A 500 10.56 12.29 11.13
N TYR A 501 10.40 13.56 10.72
CA TYR A 501 10.00 13.89 9.35
C TYR A 501 11.12 13.66 8.32
N ILE A 502 12.34 13.45 8.82
CA ILE A 502 13.58 13.22 8.07
C ILE A 502 13.99 11.72 8.11
N GLN A 503 13.14 10.81 8.63
CA GLN A 503 13.42 9.36 8.70
C GLN A 503 12.21 8.44 8.37
N VAL A 504 11.39 8.75 7.33
CA VAL A 504 10.21 7.97 6.87
C VAL A 504 10.27 7.40 5.46
#